data_AF-A0A350BTD9-F1
#
_entry.id   AF-A0A350BTD9-F1
#
_cell.length_a   1.000
_cell.length_b   1.000
_cell.length_c   1.000
_cell.angle_alpha   90.00
_cell.angle_beta   90.00
_cell.angle_gamma   90.00
#
_symmetry.space_group_name_H-M   'P 1'
#
loop_
_entity.id
_entity.type
_entity.pdbx_description
1 polymer ?
#
loop_
_entity_poly.entity_id
_entity_poly.type
_entity_poly.pdbx_seq_one_letter_code
_entity_poly.pdbx_strand_id
1 'polypeptide(L)'
;MRASGQKDYLSLIKGLNTETSALAFPESFTSDELNFVINKDGLIRKRRLGFQDLVTPFVITGGFAAVENVFYWRGPSLVCVTVTDDTPQTKLRFHAVDDDFTFIAEVAISSAVVKTQIAETTNFLVITTDQGTNPVMCEYKELTKEIFVSSVKVNVRDFELVDDGLEISEQPINLSDNHKYNLFNADWHLTRADLEDNKTEKLVTTAFKDFTGVYPSNAQVASVGIIIDEGGDTVFSSKDVKGANFGNSKAGRGHYVYDINDFNRDAKLLNPEEDGAPSTTLV
;
A
#
# COMPACT_ATOMS: atom_id res chain seq x y z
N MET A 1 -18.85 -51.42 60.99
CA MET A 1 -18.09 -51.24 59.74
C MET A 1 -18.40 -49.84 59.22
N ARG A 2 -17.47 -48.87 59.34
CA ARG A 2 -17.71 -47.49 58.90
C ARG A 2 -17.50 -47.44 57.38
N ALA A 3 -18.53 -47.01 56.64
CA ALA A 3 -18.40 -46.74 55.21
C ALA A 3 -17.41 -45.59 55.01
N SER A 4 -16.26 -45.90 54.41
CA SER A 4 -15.34 -44.92 53.87
C SER A 4 -16.04 -44.27 52.67
N GLY A 5 -16.35 -42.98 52.77
CA GLY A 5 -16.85 -42.22 51.63
C GLY A 5 -15.72 -42.02 50.63
N GLN A 6 -15.74 -42.78 49.54
CA GLN A 6 -14.91 -42.52 48.38
C GLN A 6 -15.33 -41.18 47.79
N LYS A 7 -14.44 -40.19 47.82
CA LYS A 7 -14.65 -38.90 47.18
C LYS A 7 -14.16 -39.03 45.74
N ASP A 8 -15.08 -39.23 44.80
CA ASP A 8 -14.75 -39.19 43.38
C ASP A 8 -14.34 -37.77 42.99
N TYR A 9 -13.12 -37.64 42.48
CA TYR A 9 -12.61 -36.40 41.91
C TYR A 9 -12.99 -36.36 40.43
N LEU A 10 -13.99 -35.54 40.08
CA LEU A 10 -14.31 -35.25 38.69
C LEU A 10 -13.20 -34.37 38.10
N SER A 11 -12.33 -34.94 37.26
CA SER A 11 -11.36 -34.15 36.48
C SER A 11 -12.12 -33.42 35.39
N LEU A 12 -12.10 -32.09 35.30
CA LEU A 12 -12.84 -31.33 34.27
C LEU A 12 -11.90 -30.74 33.19
N ILE A 13 -10.90 -31.50 32.76
CA ILE A 13 -9.77 -30.99 31.96
C ILE A 13 -10.13 -30.77 30.48
N LYS A 14 -11.17 -31.44 29.97
CA LYS A 14 -11.41 -31.56 28.52
C LYS A 14 -12.21 -30.40 27.90
N GLY A 15 -12.55 -29.38 28.68
CA GLY A 15 -13.21 -28.18 28.17
C GLY A 15 -14.73 -28.31 28.00
N LEU A 16 -15.31 -27.41 27.20
CA LEU A 16 -16.73 -27.35 26.87
C LEU A 16 -17.07 -28.41 25.82
N ASN A 17 -18.10 -29.23 26.07
CA ASN A 17 -18.69 -30.10 25.07
C ASN A 17 -20.03 -29.52 24.62
N THR A 18 -20.13 -29.14 23.36
CA THR A 18 -21.33 -28.56 22.74
C THR A 18 -22.11 -29.57 21.88
N GLU A 19 -21.61 -30.78 21.69
CA GLU A 19 -22.06 -31.69 20.64
C GLU A 19 -22.81 -32.91 21.18
N THR A 20 -22.54 -33.32 22.42
CA THR A 20 -23.14 -34.52 22.99
C THR A 20 -24.37 -34.20 23.83
N SER A 21 -25.42 -35.02 23.71
CA SER A 21 -26.62 -34.88 24.54
C SER A 21 -26.29 -35.15 26.02
N ALA A 22 -27.09 -34.57 26.93
CA ALA A 22 -26.90 -34.73 28.37
C ALA A 22 -26.92 -36.20 28.84
N LEU A 23 -27.49 -37.12 28.05
CA LEU A 23 -27.59 -38.54 28.38
C LEU A 23 -26.31 -39.33 28.07
N ALA A 24 -25.52 -38.87 27.10
CA ALA A 24 -24.25 -39.50 26.70
C ALA A 24 -23.05 -38.63 27.07
N PHE A 25 -23.20 -37.77 28.08
CA PHE A 25 -22.22 -36.73 28.37
C PHE A 25 -20.87 -37.34 28.76
N PRO A 26 -19.81 -37.13 27.95
CA PRO A 26 -18.53 -37.77 28.18
C PRO A 26 -17.87 -37.23 29.45
N GLU A 27 -17.20 -38.12 30.16
CA GLU A 27 -16.51 -37.76 31.39
C GLU A 27 -15.42 -36.71 31.12
N SER A 28 -15.27 -35.80 32.09
CA SER A 28 -14.28 -34.72 32.13
C SER A 28 -14.50 -33.50 31.24
N PHE A 29 -15.63 -33.43 30.56
CA PHE A 29 -16.10 -32.23 29.88
C PHE A 29 -17.05 -31.43 30.77
N THR A 30 -17.41 -30.23 30.34
CA THR A 30 -18.48 -29.43 30.95
C THR A 30 -19.50 -28.97 29.93
N SER A 31 -20.72 -28.77 30.39
CA SER A 31 -21.83 -28.26 29.58
C SER A 31 -21.87 -26.72 29.52
N ASP A 32 -21.16 -26.04 30.42
CA ASP A 32 -21.06 -24.57 30.47
C ASP A 32 -19.68 -24.15 31.03
N GLU A 33 -19.11 -23.09 30.46
CA GLU A 33 -17.79 -22.54 30.82
C GLU A 33 -17.78 -21.01 30.97
N LEU A 34 -18.95 -20.38 31.15
CA LEU A 34 -19.01 -18.93 31.29
C LEU A 34 -18.16 -18.42 32.47
N ASN A 35 -17.21 -17.53 32.17
CA ASN A 35 -16.30 -16.91 33.14
C ASN A 35 -15.39 -17.89 33.91
N PHE A 36 -14.90 -18.95 33.27
CA PHE A 36 -13.86 -19.82 33.82
C PHE A 36 -12.53 -19.74 33.03
N VAL A 37 -11.44 -20.10 33.71
CA VAL A 37 -10.11 -20.31 33.13
C VAL A 37 -9.64 -21.71 33.49
N ILE A 38 -9.16 -22.43 32.48
CA ILE A 38 -8.58 -23.77 32.64
C ILE A 38 -7.12 -23.62 33.04
N ASN A 39 -6.78 -24.06 34.25
CA ASN A 39 -5.38 -24.16 34.66
C ASN A 39 -4.83 -25.52 34.22
N LYS A 40 -3.96 -25.53 33.20
CA LYS A 40 -3.37 -26.76 32.63
C LYS A 40 -2.45 -27.48 33.63
N ASP A 41 -1.77 -26.74 34.51
CA ASP A 41 -0.79 -27.31 35.44
C ASP A 41 -1.45 -27.89 36.69
N GLY A 42 -2.52 -27.25 37.15
CA GLY A 42 -3.24 -27.68 38.35
C GLY A 42 -4.37 -28.67 38.08
N LEU A 43 -4.70 -28.95 36.80
CA LEU A 43 -5.89 -29.71 36.38
C LEU A 43 -7.20 -29.22 37.05
N ILE A 44 -7.20 -27.94 37.45
CA ILE A 44 -8.29 -27.27 38.15
C ILE A 44 -8.87 -26.17 37.27
N ARG A 45 -10.17 -25.97 37.40
CA ARG A 45 -10.84 -24.79 36.84
C ARG A 45 -10.92 -23.73 37.91
N LYS A 46 -10.62 -22.49 37.52
CA LYS A 46 -10.80 -21.33 38.38
C LYS A 46 -11.78 -20.37 37.71
N ARG A 47 -12.61 -19.69 38.50
CA ARG A 47 -13.36 -18.55 37.97
C ARG A 47 -12.36 -17.53 37.44
N ARG A 48 -12.64 -16.96 36.27
CA ARG A 48 -11.86 -15.85 35.72
C ARG A 48 -11.89 -14.72 36.73
N LEU A 49 -10.74 -14.12 37.00
CA LEU A 49 -10.68 -12.92 37.80
C LEU A 49 -11.51 -11.84 37.09
N GLY A 50 -12.27 -11.07 37.87
CA GLY A 50 -13.01 -9.94 37.32
C GLY A 50 -12.07 -8.89 36.73
N PHE A 51 -12.62 -7.97 35.96
CA PHE A 51 -11.90 -6.78 35.53
C PHE A 51 -11.91 -5.75 36.66
N GLN A 52 -10.79 -5.05 36.83
CA GLN A 52 -10.70 -3.87 37.66
C GLN A 52 -10.49 -2.68 36.73
N ASP A 53 -11.28 -1.63 36.92
CA ASP A 53 -11.05 -0.36 36.24
C ASP A 53 -9.82 0.28 36.88
N LEU A 54 -8.74 0.38 36.11
CA LEU A 54 -7.50 1.01 36.53
C LEU A 54 -7.54 2.53 36.31
N VAL A 55 -8.28 2.96 35.29
CA VAL A 55 -8.33 4.35 34.83
C VAL A 55 -9.77 4.80 34.62
N THR A 56 -10.00 6.11 34.72
CA THR A 56 -11.30 6.69 34.35
C THR A 56 -11.53 6.50 32.85
N PRO A 57 -12.68 5.95 32.42
CA PRO A 57 -12.97 5.80 31.00
C PRO A 57 -12.97 7.15 30.29
N PHE A 58 -12.28 7.24 29.16
CA PHE A 58 -12.47 8.36 28.25
C PHE A 58 -13.77 8.15 27.47
N VAL A 59 -14.55 9.23 27.29
CA VAL A 59 -15.87 9.17 26.64
C VAL A 59 -15.81 9.94 25.33
N ILE A 60 -16.28 9.29 24.26
CA ILE A 60 -16.50 9.93 22.97
C ILE A 60 -18.00 10.23 22.84
N THR A 61 -18.33 11.46 22.50
CA THR A 61 -19.71 11.95 22.38
C THR A 61 -19.95 12.56 21.01
N GLY A 62 -21.18 12.46 20.50
CA GLY A 62 -21.57 13.02 19.21
C GLY A 62 -22.47 12.11 18.40
N GLY A 63 -23.09 12.64 17.35
CA GLY A 63 -23.98 11.89 16.47
C GLY A 63 -23.30 10.74 15.70
N PHE A 64 -21.98 10.82 15.50
CA PHE A 64 -21.16 9.82 14.83
C PHE A 64 -20.17 9.13 15.78
N ALA A 65 -20.38 9.26 17.10
CA ALA A 65 -19.48 8.72 18.11
C ALA A 65 -19.35 7.20 17.97
N ALA A 66 -18.17 6.74 17.56
CA ALA A 66 -17.88 5.32 17.44
C ALA A 66 -16.39 5.06 17.66
N VAL A 67 -16.09 3.87 18.18
CA VAL A 67 -14.75 3.28 18.16
C VAL A 67 -14.73 2.25 17.04
N GLU A 68 -13.91 2.49 16.03
CA GLU A 68 -13.83 1.63 14.85
C GLU A 68 -12.80 0.52 15.04
N ASN A 69 -11.61 0.86 15.55
CA ASN A 69 -10.50 -0.07 15.73
C ASN A 69 -9.66 0.32 16.94
N VAL A 70 -9.05 -0.67 17.58
CA VAL A 70 -8.11 -0.50 18.69
C VAL A 70 -6.89 -1.35 18.42
N PHE A 71 -5.72 -0.71 18.34
CA PHE A 71 -4.48 -1.36 18.00
C PHE A 71 -3.40 -1.08 19.05
N TYR A 72 -2.75 -2.14 19.54
CA TYR A 72 -1.61 -2.01 20.44
C TYR A 72 -0.31 -1.96 19.64
N TRP A 73 0.30 -0.78 19.61
CA TRP A 73 1.59 -0.50 18.98
C TRP A 73 2.72 -0.85 19.95
N ARG A 74 3.38 -1.99 19.69
CA ARG A 74 4.31 -2.61 20.64
C ARG A 74 5.61 -1.84 20.78
N GLY A 75 6.19 -1.35 19.68
CA GLY A 75 7.46 -0.62 19.66
C GLY A 75 7.53 0.46 20.76
N PRO A 76 6.68 1.50 20.70
CA PRO A 76 6.64 2.55 21.71
C PRO A 76 5.71 2.25 22.91
N SER A 77 5.11 1.05 22.97
CA SER A 77 4.10 0.68 23.97
C SER A 77 2.93 1.67 24.06
N LEU A 78 2.32 1.96 22.90
CA LEU A 78 1.16 2.84 22.78
C LEU A 78 -0.08 2.06 22.33
N VAL A 79 -1.27 2.53 22.67
CA VAL A 79 -2.53 2.11 22.08
C VAL A 79 -3.03 3.21 21.14
N CYS A 80 -3.29 2.83 19.90
CA CYS A 80 -3.95 3.66 18.90
C CYS A 80 -5.43 3.26 18.85
N VAL A 81 -6.31 4.22 19.07
CA VAL A 81 -7.77 4.06 18.97
C VAL A 81 -8.26 4.87 17.79
N THR A 82 -8.88 4.21 16.81
CA THR A 82 -9.57 4.88 15.71
C THR A 82 -10.98 5.27 16.16
N VAL A 83 -11.27 6.57 16.15
CA VAL A 83 -12.50 7.15 16.69
C VAL A 83 -13.15 8.12 15.72
N THR A 84 -14.47 8.23 15.79
CA THR A 84 -15.28 9.29 15.19
C THR A 84 -16.06 10.00 16.29
N ASP A 85 -16.33 11.30 16.14
CA ASP A 85 -16.97 12.14 17.16
C ASP A 85 -18.33 12.72 16.69
N ASP A 86 -18.60 14.02 16.92
CA ASP A 86 -19.83 14.68 16.47
C ASP A 86 -19.79 15.11 14.99
N THR A 87 -18.58 15.17 14.44
CA THR A 87 -18.35 15.43 13.01
C THR A 87 -18.03 14.12 12.30
N PRO A 88 -18.40 13.95 11.01
CA PRO A 88 -18.10 12.75 10.26
C PRO A 88 -16.62 12.72 9.87
N GLN A 89 -15.70 12.70 10.83
CA GLN A 89 -14.25 12.65 10.61
C GLN A 89 -13.64 11.48 11.36
N THR A 90 -12.65 10.85 10.77
CA THR A 90 -11.92 9.74 11.40
C THR A 90 -10.63 10.26 12.03
N LYS A 91 -10.47 10.01 13.32
CA LYS A 91 -9.32 10.42 14.11
C LYS A 91 -8.61 9.23 14.71
N LEU A 92 -7.30 9.36 14.84
CA LEU A 92 -6.44 8.45 15.57
C LEU A 92 -6.09 9.07 16.91
N ARG A 93 -6.36 8.33 17.99
CA ARG A 93 -6.05 8.76 19.34
C ARG A 93 -5.02 7.85 19.95
N PHE A 94 -3.93 8.42 20.45
CA PHE A 94 -2.79 7.69 21.00
C PHE A 94 -2.74 7.83 22.51
N HIS A 95 -2.58 6.69 23.18
CA HIS A 95 -2.42 6.59 24.63
C HIS A 95 -1.21 5.75 24.97
N ALA A 96 -0.46 6.11 26.00
CA ALA A 96 0.58 5.25 26.54
C ALA A 96 -0.03 4.07 27.30
N VAL A 97 0.63 2.91 27.22
CA VAL A 97 0.31 1.76 28.08
C VAL A 97 1.10 1.89 29.38
N ASP A 98 0.72 2.87 30.18
CA ASP A 98 1.19 3.10 31.55
C ASP A 98 0.03 2.92 32.55
N ASP A 99 0.30 3.13 33.84
CA ASP A 99 -0.69 2.94 34.91
C ASP A 99 -1.91 3.88 34.75
N ASP A 100 -1.72 5.03 34.09
CA ASP A 100 -2.72 6.09 33.94
C ASP A 100 -3.38 6.16 32.55
N PHE A 101 -2.97 5.28 31.62
CA PHE A 101 -3.38 5.31 30.21
C PHE A 101 -3.22 6.70 29.57
N THR A 102 -2.04 7.31 29.78
CA THR A 102 -1.77 8.71 29.49
C THR A 102 -2.08 9.07 28.04
N PHE A 103 -2.89 10.12 27.83
CA PHE A 103 -3.16 10.66 26.50
C PHE A 103 -1.89 11.31 25.90
N ILE A 104 -1.56 10.95 24.66
CA ILE A 104 -0.40 11.47 23.93
C ILE A 104 -0.82 12.47 22.86
N ALA A 105 -1.68 12.06 21.94
CA ALA A 105 -2.07 12.87 20.79
C ALA A 105 -3.40 12.41 20.18
N GLU A 106 -4.05 13.31 19.46
CA GLU A 106 -5.20 13.03 18.61
C GLU A 106 -4.96 13.68 17.24
N VAL A 107 -5.09 12.91 16.16
CA VAL A 107 -4.82 13.37 14.79
C VAL A 107 -5.97 12.95 13.87
N ALA A 108 -6.53 13.90 13.12
CA ALA A 108 -7.52 13.60 12.09
C ALA A 108 -6.82 13.06 10.82
N ILE A 109 -7.26 11.90 10.32
CA ILE A 109 -6.72 11.27 9.12
C ILE A 109 -7.66 11.35 7.91
N SER A 110 -8.95 11.64 8.16
CA SER A 110 -9.94 11.80 7.11
C SER A 110 -11.06 12.74 7.58
N SER A 111 -11.58 13.56 6.67
CA SER A 111 -12.78 14.38 6.87
C SER A 111 -14.08 13.61 6.65
N ALA A 112 -14.00 12.28 6.52
CA ALA A 112 -15.10 11.34 6.41
C ALA A 112 -14.96 10.22 7.47
N VAL A 113 -16.06 9.51 7.75
CA VAL A 113 -16.01 8.24 8.49
C VAL A 113 -15.47 7.15 7.56
N VAL A 114 -14.30 6.60 7.88
CA VAL A 114 -13.61 5.58 7.06
C VAL A 114 -13.26 4.37 7.90
N LYS A 115 -13.20 3.20 7.27
CA LYS A 115 -12.68 1.99 7.92
C LYS A 115 -11.17 1.97 7.84
N THR A 116 -10.52 1.46 8.88
CA THR A 116 -9.06 1.45 8.96
C THR A 116 -8.49 0.05 9.10
N GLN A 117 -7.42 -0.21 8.36
CA GLN A 117 -6.55 -1.35 8.63
C GLN A 117 -5.18 -0.84 9.07
N ILE A 118 -4.65 -1.46 10.11
CA ILE A 118 -3.46 -1.01 10.80
C ILE A 118 -2.42 -2.14 10.77
N ALA A 119 -1.21 -1.78 10.37
CA ALA A 119 -0.04 -2.64 10.42
C ALA A 119 1.11 -1.94 11.15
N GLU A 120 1.81 -2.68 11.99
CA GLU A 120 3.00 -2.20 12.69
C GLU A 120 4.26 -2.69 11.98
N THR A 121 5.22 -1.78 11.84
CA THR A 121 6.64 -2.08 11.66
C THR A 121 7.39 -1.61 12.90
N THR A 122 8.66 -1.95 13.06
CA THR A 122 9.43 -1.72 14.31
C THR A 122 9.18 -0.34 14.95
N ASN A 123 9.27 0.75 14.17
CA ASN A 123 9.13 2.12 14.67
C ASN A 123 7.99 2.92 14.02
N PHE A 124 7.24 2.31 13.10
CA PHE A 124 6.18 3.01 12.37
C PHE A 124 4.89 2.23 12.39
N LEU A 125 3.80 2.97 12.54
CA LEU A 125 2.45 2.47 12.35
C LEU A 125 1.97 2.88 10.95
N VAL A 126 1.56 1.92 10.12
CA VAL A 126 1.03 2.18 8.79
C VAL A 126 -0.46 1.88 8.78
N ILE A 127 -1.24 2.82 8.28
CA ILE A 127 -2.70 2.79 8.34
C ILE A 127 -3.25 3.03 6.93
N THR A 128 -4.11 2.12 6.47
CA THR A 128 -4.82 2.26 5.21
C THR A 128 -6.30 2.52 5.46
N THR A 129 -6.94 3.23 4.53
CA THR A 129 -8.37 3.57 4.58
C THR A 129 -9.12 2.88 3.44
N ASP A 130 -10.43 2.75 3.58
CA ASP A 130 -11.32 2.21 2.54
C ASP A 130 -11.70 3.22 1.45
N GLN A 131 -11.18 4.45 1.49
CA GLN A 131 -11.46 5.53 0.53
C GLN A 131 -10.44 5.63 -0.60
N GLY A 132 -9.48 4.70 -0.69
CA GLY A 132 -8.43 4.76 -1.72
C GLY A 132 -7.51 5.97 -1.57
N THR A 133 -7.29 6.44 -0.34
CA THR A 133 -6.29 7.47 -0.06
C THR A 133 -4.91 6.85 0.14
N ASN A 134 -3.86 7.64 -0.05
CA ASN A 134 -2.51 7.21 0.31
C ASN A 134 -2.44 6.75 1.78
N PRO A 135 -1.72 5.65 2.08
CA PRO A 135 -1.53 5.19 3.44
C PRO A 135 -0.97 6.29 4.35
N VAL A 136 -1.45 6.30 5.60
CA VAL A 136 -0.96 7.19 6.65
C VAL A 136 0.11 6.44 7.44
N MET A 137 1.27 7.06 7.60
CA MET A 137 2.35 6.55 8.44
C MET A 137 2.47 7.43 9.69
N CYS A 138 2.48 6.79 10.85
CA CYS A 138 2.73 7.45 12.13
C CYS A 138 4.09 7.01 12.69
N GLU A 139 4.87 7.97 13.17
CA GLU A 139 6.11 7.74 13.90
C GLU A 139 6.00 8.34 15.30
N TYR A 140 6.42 7.58 16.31
CA TYR A 140 6.54 8.09 17.67
C TYR A 140 7.99 8.50 17.95
N LYS A 141 8.21 9.76 18.29
CA LYS A 141 9.53 10.26 18.71
C LYS A 141 9.63 10.21 20.22
N GLU A 142 10.32 9.22 20.77
CA GLU A 142 10.45 9.00 22.22
C GLU A 142 11.03 10.21 22.98
N LEU A 143 11.96 10.95 22.35
CA LEU A 143 12.62 12.10 22.97
C LEU A 143 11.66 13.29 23.19
N THR A 144 10.80 13.58 22.21
CA THR A 144 9.85 14.70 22.29
C THR A 144 8.47 14.27 22.78
N LYS A 145 8.20 12.95 22.81
CA LYS A 145 6.90 12.34 23.11
C LYS A 145 5.79 12.77 22.14
N GLU A 146 6.15 13.02 20.89
CA GLU A 146 5.23 13.48 19.85
C GLU A 146 4.97 12.38 18.82
N ILE A 147 3.77 12.44 18.22
CA ILE A 147 3.39 11.60 17.08
C ILE A 147 3.51 12.43 15.81
N PHE A 148 4.38 12.00 14.90
CA PHE A 148 4.51 12.56 13.57
C PHE A 148 3.64 11.74 12.61
N VAL A 149 2.86 12.44 11.79
CA VAL A 149 1.97 11.81 10.81
C VAL A 149 2.35 12.29 9.42
N SER A 150 2.63 11.35 8.53
CA SER A 150 2.95 11.60 7.13
C SER A 150 2.13 10.68 6.23
N SER A 151 1.97 11.06 4.97
CA SER A 151 1.36 10.19 3.96
C SER A 151 2.44 9.51 3.13
N VAL A 152 2.25 8.22 2.85
CA VAL A 152 3.15 7.44 2.01
C VAL A 152 2.55 7.36 0.62
N LYS A 153 3.24 7.93 -0.37
CA LYS A 153 2.84 7.78 -1.78
C LYS A 153 3.31 6.43 -2.29
N VAL A 154 2.37 5.64 -2.80
CA VAL A 154 2.69 4.37 -3.45
C VAL A 154 2.75 4.62 -4.95
N ASN A 155 3.93 4.44 -5.52
CA ASN A 155 4.16 4.71 -6.92
C ASN A 155 4.20 3.40 -7.73
N VAL A 156 3.60 3.39 -8.91
CA VAL A 156 3.55 2.26 -9.84
C VAL A 156 3.99 2.69 -11.23
N ARG A 157 4.68 1.78 -11.94
CA ARG A 157 5.05 1.99 -13.35
C ARG A 157 3.86 1.65 -14.25
N ASP A 158 3.63 2.47 -15.27
CA ASP A 158 2.61 2.21 -16.28
C ASP A 158 3.19 1.34 -17.41
N PHE A 159 2.74 0.10 -17.48
CA PHE A 159 3.08 -0.84 -18.55
C PHE A 159 2.01 -0.92 -19.65
N GLU A 160 0.87 -0.26 -19.45
CA GLU A 160 -0.29 -0.42 -20.30
C GLU A 160 -0.17 0.41 -21.59
N LEU A 161 -0.66 -0.16 -22.69
CA LEU A 161 -0.80 0.56 -23.95
C LEU A 161 -2.14 1.29 -23.94
N VAL A 162 -2.10 2.60 -24.12
CA VAL A 162 -3.31 3.42 -24.29
C VAL A 162 -3.83 3.22 -25.72
N ASP A 163 -5.14 3.03 -25.88
CA ASP A 163 -5.74 2.90 -27.21
C ASP A 163 -5.57 4.21 -28.01
N ASP A 164 -4.81 4.12 -29.10
CA ASP A 164 -4.55 5.20 -30.06
C ASP A 164 -5.25 4.95 -31.41
N GLY A 165 -6.01 3.85 -31.53
CA GLY A 165 -6.72 3.46 -32.74
C GLY A 165 -5.85 2.88 -33.85
N LEU A 166 -4.58 2.55 -33.57
CA LEU A 166 -3.61 2.04 -34.55
C LEU A 166 -3.25 0.58 -34.28
N GLU A 167 -2.88 -0.16 -35.33
CA GLU A 167 -2.29 -1.48 -35.12
C GLU A 167 -0.88 -1.39 -34.50
N ILE A 168 -0.43 -2.46 -33.83
CA ILE A 168 0.85 -2.46 -33.10
C ILE A 168 2.04 -2.13 -34.01
N SER A 169 2.01 -2.60 -35.26
CA SER A 169 3.05 -2.37 -36.27
C SER A 169 2.74 -1.20 -37.22
N GLU A 170 1.64 -0.48 -37.01
CA GLU A 170 1.23 0.62 -37.88
C GLU A 170 2.06 1.88 -37.59
N GLN A 171 2.53 2.54 -38.66
CA GLN A 171 3.31 3.77 -38.59
C GLN A 171 2.45 4.94 -39.08
N PRO A 172 1.97 5.82 -38.17
CA PRO A 172 1.07 6.90 -38.55
C PRO A 172 1.83 8.11 -39.13
N ILE A 173 1.16 8.90 -39.97
CA ILE A 173 1.74 10.15 -40.49
C ILE A 173 1.59 11.28 -39.46
N ASN A 174 0.49 11.30 -38.72
CA ASN A 174 0.18 12.31 -37.70
C ASN A 174 0.36 11.70 -36.30
N LEU A 175 0.80 12.52 -35.34
CA LEU A 175 1.01 12.09 -33.96
C LEU A 175 -0.18 12.55 -33.10
N SER A 176 -1.00 11.59 -32.66
CA SER A 176 -2.03 11.85 -31.64
C SER A 176 -1.41 11.86 -30.24
N ASP A 177 -2.10 12.47 -29.26
CA ASP A 177 -1.59 12.54 -27.88
C ASP A 177 -1.47 11.14 -27.24
N ASN A 178 -2.44 10.25 -27.47
CA ASN A 178 -2.35 8.86 -27.00
C ASN A 178 -1.17 8.11 -27.62
N HIS A 179 -0.91 8.30 -28.92
CA HIS A 179 0.22 7.67 -29.57
C HIS A 179 1.55 8.25 -29.07
N LYS A 180 1.63 9.57 -28.90
CA LYS A 180 2.78 10.26 -28.29
C LYS A 180 3.07 9.70 -26.89
N TYR A 181 2.03 9.51 -26.09
CA TYR A 181 2.15 8.94 -24.75
C TYR A 181 2.74 7.53 -24.81
N ASN A 182 2.20 6.66 -25.67
CA ASN A 182 2.67 5.30 -25.84
C ASN A 182 4.14 5.22 -26.27
N LEU A 183 4.56 6.10 -27.17
CA LEU A 183 5.95 6.21 -27.63
C LEU A 183 6.86 6.72 -26.50
N PHE A 184 6.46 7.78 -25.81
CA PHE A 184 7.28 8.36 -24.75
C PHE A 184 7.44 7.42 -23.56
N ASN A 185 6.41 6.64 -23.24
CA ASN A 185 6.47 5.57 -22.25
C ASN A 185 7.36 4.38 -22.68
N ALA A 186 7.79 4.35 -23.94
CA ALA A 186 8.73 3.39 -24.55
C ALA A 186 10.05 4.08 -24.98
N ASP A 187 10.51 5.06 -24.20
CA ASP A 187 11.79 5.77 -24.34
C ASP A 187 11.97 6.65 -25.59
N TRP A 188 10.92 6.85 -26.38
CA TRP A 188 10.99 7.71 -27.56
C TRP A 188 11.02 9.22 -27.23
N HIS A 189 10.92 9.58 -25.95
CA HIS A 189 11.00 10.97 -25.48
C HIS A 189 12.43 11.51 -25.39
N LEU A 190 13.44 10.64 -25.44
CA LEU A 190 14.84 11.01 -25.25
C LEU A 190 15.31 11.98 -26.33
N THR A 191 16.16 12.94 -25.94
CA THR A 191 16.87 13.82 -26.86
C THR A 191 18.27 13.28 -27.13
N ARG A 192 18.63 13.13 -28.41
CA ARG A 192 19.94 12.64 -28.87
C ARG A 192 20.36 13.35 -30.15
N ALA A 193 21.66 13.34 -30.43
CA ALA A 193 22.20 13.77 -31.72
C ALA A 193 21.77 12.78 -32.83
N ASP A 194 21.13 13.30 -33.87
CA ASP A 194 20.64 12.52 -35.01
C ASP A 194 21.79 12.24 -36.00
N LEU A 195 22.16 10.97 -36.15
CA LEU A 195 23.25 10.56 -37.02
C LEU A 195 22.98 10.88 -38.50
N GLU A 196 21.71 10.83 -38.91
CA GLU A 196 21.31 11.09 -40.30
C GLU A 196 21.17 12.58 -40.63
N ASP A 197 21.23 13.46 -39.62
CA ASP A 197 21.06 14.91 -39.75
C ASP A 197 22.19 15.70 -39.07
N ASN A 198 23.42 15.46 -39.52
CA ASN A 198 24.63 16.17 -39.07
C ASN A 198 24.82 16.19 -37.54
N LYS A 199 24.35 15.15 -36.82
CA LYS A 199 24.39 15.06 -35.36
C LYS A 199 23.63 16.20 -34.65
N THR A 200 22.57 16.72 -35.26
CA THR A 200 21.71 17.74 -34.63
C THR A 200 20.95 17.13 -33.46
N GLU A 201 21.00 17.75 -32.28
CA GLU A 201 20.21 17.30 -31.12
C GLU A 201 18.72 17.53 -31.34
N LYS A 202 17.94 16.46 -31.20
CA LYS A 202 16.48 16.50 -31.26
C LYS A 202 15.89 15.28 -30.55
N LEU A 203 14.57 15.29 -30.32
CA LEU A 203 13.88 14.10 -29.82
C LEU A 203 14.06 12.94 -30.81
N VAL A 204 14.32 11.74 -30.31
CA VAL A 204 14.48 10.53 -31.14
C VAL A 204 13.20 10.22 -31.94
N THR A 205 12.01 10.55 -31.40
CA THR A 205 10.74 10.48 -32.15
C THR A 205 10.78 11.36 -33.40
N THR A 206 11.28 12.59 -33.26
CA THR A 206 11.35 13.57 -34.35
C THR A 206 12.42 13.17 -35.37
N ALA A 207 13.60 12.71 -34.93
CA ALA A 207 14.64 12.18 -35.81
C ALA A 207 14.11 11.05 -36.71
N PHE A 208 13.40 10.09 -36.11
CA PHE A 208 12.79 9.00 -36.87
C PHE A 208 11.75 9.49 -37.87
N LYS A 209 10.91 10.46 -37.48
CA LYS A 209 9.90 11.05 -38.36
C LYS A 209 10.52 11.81 -39.53
N ASP A 210 11.55 12.60 -39.29
CA ASP A 210 12.26 13.37 -40.33
C ASP A 210 12.92 12.43 -41.36
N PHE A 211 13.52 11.33 -40.89
CA PHE A 211 14.17 10.35 -41.77
C PHE A 211 13.17 9.48 -42.55
N THR A 212 12.10 9.01 -41.90
CA THR A 212 11.20 8.00 -42.50
C THR A 212 9.91 8.56 -43.08
N GLY A 213 9.55 9.81 -42.76
CA GLY A 213 8.29 10.42 -43.13
C GLY A 213 7.08 9.94 -42.32
N VAL A 214 7.25 9.05 -41.34
CA VAL A 214 6.18 8.51 -40.46
C VAL A 214 6.66 8.43 -39.01
N TYR A 215 5.73 8.43 -38.06
CA TYR A 215 6.08 8.20 -36.67
C TYR A 215 6.33 6.70 -36.41
N PRO A 216 7.13 6.37 -35.38
CA PRO A 216 7.38 4.99 -35.01
C PRO A 216 6.09 4.26 -34.65
N SER A 217 6.03 2.96 -34.88
CA SER A 217 4.91 2.11 -34.44
C SER A 217 5.05 1.70 -32.98
N ASN A 218 3.96 1.20 -32.39
CA ASN A 218 3.93 0.67 -31.02
C ASN A 218 4.79 -0.61 -30.80
N ALA A 219 5.34 -1.18 -31.88
CA ALA A 219 6.27 -2.31 -31.87
C ALA A 219 7.75 -1.89 -31.79
N GLN A 220 8.08 -0.67 -32.25
CA GLN A 220 9.48 -0.26 -32.42
C GLN A 220 10.06 0.25 -31.10
N VAL A 221 11.34 -0.07 -30.88
CA VAL A 221 12.05 0.27 -29.64
C VAL A 221 13.15 1.28 -29.96
N ALA A 222 13.11 2.45 -29.31
CA ALA A 222 14.06 3.55 -29.55
C ALA A 222 15.52 3.13 -29.30
N SER A 223 15.76 2.30 -28.27
CA SER A 223 17.11 1.90 -27.87
C SER A 223 17.88 1.14 -28.94
N VAL A 224 17.21 0.51 -29.91
CA VAL A 224 17.88 -0.18 -31.04
C VAL A 224 18.63 0.80 -31.93
N GLY A 225 18.16 2.05 -32.02
CA GLY A 225 18.83 3.11 -32.77
C GLY A 225 19.88 3.85 -31.95
N ILE A 226 20.00 3.60 -30.64
CA ILE A 226 21.00 4.29 -29.81
C ILE A 226 22.33 3.55 -29.96
N ILE A 227 23.27 4.17 -30.65
CA ILE A 227 24.57 3.58 -30.98
C ILE A 227 25.71 4.50 -30.55
N ILE A 228 26.92 3.95 -30.50
CA ILE A 228 28.15 4.70 -30.34
C ILE A 228 28.76 4.87 -31.72
N ASP A 229 29.01 6.10 -32.13
CA ASP A 229 29.62 6.38 -33.42
C ASP A 229 31.14 6.16 -33.44
N GLU A 230 31.77 6.33 -34.60
CA GLU A 230 33.23 6.20 -34.76
C GLU A 230 34.03 7.21 -33.91
N GLY A 231 33.40 8.32 -33.50
CA GLY A 231 33.97 9.33 -32.60
C GLY A 231 33.83 8.99 -31.12
N GLY A 232 33.08 7.93 -30.77
CA GLY A 232 32.78 7.56 -29.40
C GLY A 232 31.56 8.28 -28.81
N ASP A 233 30.83 9.07 -29.60
CA ASP A 233 29.65 9.80 -29.15
C ASP A 233 28.41 8.89 -29.20
N THR A 234 27.52 9.03 -28.21
CA THR A 234 26.23 8.35 -28.21
C THR A 234 25.24 9.12 -29.08
N VAL A 235 24.84 8.51 -30.20
CA VAL A 235 23.95 9.11 -31.21
C VAL A 235 22.71 8.24 -31.42
N PHE A 236 21.70 8.79 -32.07
CA PHE A 236 20.53 8.05 -32.53
C PHE A 236 20.59 7.85 -34.04
N SER A 237 20.49 6.60 -34.51
CA SER A 237 20.34 6.23 -35.92
C SER A 237 18.92 5.75 -36.20
N SER A 238 18.20 6.54 -36.98
CA SER A 238 16.87 6.17 -37.49
C SER A 238 16.95 5.02 -38.49
N LYS A 239 18.07 4.90 -39.20
CA LYS A 239 18.33 3.84 -40.18
C LYS A 239 18.40 2.47 -39.51
N ASP A 240 19.07 2.36 -38.38
CA ASP A 240 19.22 1.10 -37.66
C ASP A 240 17.88 0.62 -37.10
N VAL A 241 17.05 1.55 -36.59
CA VAL A 241 15.67 1.21 -36.20
C VAL A 241 14.86 0.75 -37.42
N LYS A 242 14.95 1.41 -38.58
CA LYS A 242 14.22 0.98 -39.78
C LYS A 242 14.70 -0.40 -40.28
N GLY A 243 16.00 -0.68 -40.15
CA GLY A 243 16.62 -1.93 -40.57
C GLY A 243 16.29 -3.12 -39.67
N ALA A 244 15.89 -2.86 -38.42
CA ALA A 244 15.51 -3.89 -37.46
C ALA A 244 14.10 -4.44 -37.73
N ASN A 245 13.95 -5.76 -37.57
CA ASN A 245 12.65 -6.43 -37.69
C ASN A 245 12.02 -6.62 -36.32
N PHE A 246 11.00 -5.82 -36.00
CA PHE A 246 10.29 -5.85 -34.71
C PHE A 246 9.06 -6.77 -34.69
N GLY A 247 8.62 -7.27 -35.85
CA GLY A 247 7.39 -8.05 -35.96
C GLY A 247 6.15 -7.27 -35.48
N ASN A 248 5.24 -7.97 -34.81
CA ASN A 248 3.97 -7.42 -34.31
C ASN A 248 3.86 -7.44 -32.77
N SER A 249 4.99 -7.60 -32.08
CA SER A 249 5.03 -7.57 -30.62
C SER A 249 5.14 -6.14 -30.11
N LYS A 250 4.46 -5.84 -28.99
CA LYS A 250 4.51 -4.51 -28.39
C LYS A 250 5.92 -4.22 -27.86
N ALA A 251 6.41 -2.99 -28.06
CA ALA A 251 7.61 -2.50 -27.40
C ALA A 251 7.44 -2.50 -25.88
N GLY A 252 8.55 -2.70 -25.15
CA GLY A 252 8.60 -2.55 -23.69
C GLY A 252 8.23 -1.12 -23.29
N ARG A 253 7.45 -0.99 -22.22
CA ARG A 253 6.99 0.28 -21.63
C ARG A 253 7.28 0.31 -20.14
N GLY A 254 7.09 1.44 -19.49
CA GLY A 254 7.26 1.59 -18.04
C GLY A 254 8.29 2.65 -17.65
N HIS A 255 8.54 3.61 -18.53
CA HIS A 255 9.15 4.88 -18.16
C HIS A 255 8.25 5.55 -17.12
N TYR A 256 7.01 5.85 -17.49
CA TYR A 256 6.06 6.61 -16.67
C TYR A 256 5.72 5.97 -15.33
N VAL A 257 5.93 6.74 -14.27
CA VAL A 257 5.59 6.40 -12.89
C VAL A 257 4.49 7.31 -12.36
N TYR A 258 3.46 6.70 -11.78
CA TYR A 258 2.29 7.37 -11.21
C TYR A 258 2.14 7.07 -9.73
N ASP A 259 1.55 8.01 -8.99
CA ASP A 259 0.90 7.68 -7.73
C ASP A 259 -0.30 6.78 -8.04
N ILE A 260 -0.45 5.68 -7.31
CA ILE A 260 -1.54 4.72 -7.52
C ILE A 260 -2.93 5.38 -7.43
N ASN A 261 -3.04 6.51 -6.74
CA ASN A 261 -4.30 7.22 -6.56
C ASN A 261 -4.49 8.38 -7.57
N ASP A 262 -3.52 8.67 -8.42
CA ASP A 262 -3.60 9.77 -9.40
C ASP A 262 -2.85 9.44 -10.72
N PHE A 263 -3.60 8.94 -11.70
CA PHE A 263 -3.11 8.64 -13.04
C PHE A 263 -3.37 9.81 -14.00
N ASN A 264 -2.50 10.82 -13.97
CA ASN A 264 -2.58 11.97 -14.88
C ASN A 264 -1.62 11.84 -16.08
N ARG A 265 -2.12 11.24 -17.16
CA ARG A 265 -1.33 11.01 -18.40
C ARG A 265 -1.02 12.30 -19.16
N ASP A 266 -1.94 13.26 -19.15
CA ASP A 266 -1.79 14.54 -19.86
C ASP A 266 -0.62 15.36 -19.28
N ALA A 267 -0.47 15.36 -17.95
CA ALA A 267 0.64 16.05 -17.30
C ALA A 267 2.02 15.49 -17.72
N LYS A 268 2.13 14.17 -17.91
CA LYS A 268 3.38 13.50 -18.32
C LYS A 268 3.77 13.78 -19.77
N LEU A 269 2.81 14.16 -20.62
CA LEU A 269 3.09 14.57 -22.00
C LEU A 269 3.76 15.95 -22.10
N LEU A 270 3.57 16.81 -21.10
CA LEU A 270 4.16 18.15 -21.05
C LEU A 270 5.62 18.10 -20.59
N ASN A 271 5.92 17.29 -19.58
CA ASN A 271 7.27 17.13 -19.01
C ASN A 271 7.69 15.65 -19.01
N PRO A 272 8.06 15.07 -20.17
CA PRO A 272 8.36 13.64 -20.27
C PRO A 272 9.65 13.22 -19.55
N GLU A 273 10.54 14.17 -19.26
CA GLU A 273 11.79 13.92 -18.51
C GLU A 273 11.58 13.97 -16.97
N GLU A 274 10.48 14.56 -16.50
CA GLU A 274 10.15 14.64 -15.06
C GLU A 274 9.43 13.37 -14.61
N ASP A 275 10.19 12.28 -14.61
CA ASP A 275 9.65 10.96 -14.37
C ASP A 275 10.50 10.09 -13.45
N GLY A 276 9.83 9.15 -12.78
CA GLY A 276 10.37 8.39 -11.65
C GLY A 276 9.69 8.74 -10.33
N ALA A 277 9.75 7.78 -9.39
CA ALA A 277 9.30 8.05 -8.03
C ALA A 277 10.18 9.14 -7.42
N PRO A 278 9.62 10.20 -6.82
CA PRO A 278 10.42 11.20 -6.14
C PRO A 278 11.29 10.49 -5.09
N SER A 279 12.61 10.62 -5.22
CA SER A 279 13.57 10.14 -4.23
C SER A 279 13.54 11.05 -3.02
N THR A 280 12.41 11.12 -2.33
CA THR A 280 12.36 11.70 -1.00
C THR A 280 12.68 10.57 -0.04
N THR A 281 13.88 10.58 0.52
CA THR A 281 14.06 10.05 1.88
C THR A 281 12.93 10.64 2.71
N LEU A 282 12.11 9.81 3.34
CA LEU A 282 11.10 10.27 4.30
C LEU A 282 11.79 11.30 5.22
N VAL A 283 11.38 12.56 5.13
CA VAL A 283 11.88 13.64 6.00
C VAL A 283 11.09 13.61 7.29
#